data_AF-A0A2D6VK71-F1
#
_entry.id   AF-A0A2D6VK71-F1
#
_cell.length_a   1.000
_cell.length_b   1.000
_cell.length_c   1.000
_cell.angle_alpha   90.00
_cell.angle_beta   90.00
_cell.angle_gamma   90.00
#
_symmetry.space_group_name_H-M   'P 1'
#
loop_
_entity.id
_entity.type
_entity.pdbx_description
1 polymer ?
#
loop_
_entity_poly.entity_id
_entity_poly.type
_entity_poly.pdbx_seq_one_letter_code
_entity_poly.pdbx_strand_id
1 'polypeptide(L)'
;SEDSLPKTIVYNNNPADNFTLATMLGNFQRDLPGKMQFGSGWWHLDQRDGMEEQLKTLANVGLLSHFVGMLTDSRSFLSFPRHEYFRRILCNLLGTWMAEGFVPDDIELIGNLAKRICYSNARDYLGLEIS
;
A
#
# COMPACT_ATOMS: atom_id res chain seq x y z
N SER A 1 15.23 -0.08 26.81
CA SER A 1 15.15 -0.30 25.35
C SER A 1 15.31 1.06 24.68
N GLU A 2 16.20 1.20 23.70
CA GLU A 2 16.64 2.50 23.16
C GLU A 2 15.74 3.10 22.06
N ASP A 3 14.44 2.76 21.99
CA ASP A 3 13.48 3.28 20.99
C ASP A 3 14.05 3.48 19.56
N SER A 4 14.81 2.49 19.09
CA SER A 4 15.66 2.58 17.89
C SER A 4 15.06 1.94 16.63
N LEU A 5 13.79 1.51 16.67
CA LEU A 5 13.13 0.89 15.51
C LEU A 5 12.91 1.94 14.40
N PRO A 6 13.45 1.74 13.18
CA PRO A 6 13.30 2.70 12.09
C PRO A 6 11.94 2.58 11.39
N LYS A 7 11.68 3.51 10.46
CA LYS A 7 10.69 3.31 9.40
C LYS A 7 10.98 1.99 8.70
N THR A 8 10.01 1.09 8.65
CA THR A 8 10.18 -0.26 8.11
C THR A 8 9.04 -0.62 7.18
N ILE A 9 9.37 -1.13 6.00
CA ILE A 9 8.41 -1.75 5.07
C ILE A 9 8.68 -3.26 5.07
N VAL A 10 7.66 -4.07 5.36
CA VAL A 10 7.78 -5.52 5.41
C VAL A 10 6.96 -6.15 4.29
N TYR A 11 7.58 -7.09 3.59
CA TYR A 11 6.99 -7.88 2.51
C TYR A 11 7.01 -9.36 2.91
N ASN A 12 6.00 -10.12 2.49
CA ASN A 12 6.06 -11.59 2.44
C ASN A 12 6.06 -12.05 0.98
N ASN A 13 6.38 -13.32 0.78
CA ASN A 13 6.24 -14.01 -0.50
C ASN A 13 5.27 -15.20 -0.37
N ASN A 14 4.31 -15.15 0.55
CA ASN A 14 3.30 -16.19 0.74
C ASN A 14 2.01 -15.52 1.23
N PRO A 15 0.93 -15.52 0.45
CA PRO A 15 -0.28 -14.76 0.78
C PRO A 15 -0.94 -15.25 2.09
N ALA A 16 -0.68 -16.50 2.50
CA ALA A 16 -1.11 -17.01 3.81
C ALA A 16 -0.56 -16.19 4.99
N ASP A 17 0.56 -15.49 4.80
CA ASP A 17 1.19 -14.65 5.82
C ASP A 17 0.68 -13.19 5.81
N ASN A 18 -0.21 -12.82 4.87
CA ASN A 18 -0.70 -11.43 4.73
C ASN A 18 -1.29 -10.90 6.04
N PHE A 19 -2.26 -11.60 6.62
CA PHE A 19 -2.88 -11.16 7.88
C PHE A 19 -1.91 -11.19 9.05
N THR A 20 -1.07 -12.21 9.14
CA THR A 20 -0.06 -12.35 10.19
C THR A 20 0.89 -11.15 10.18
N LEU A 21 1.46 -10.80 9.01
CA LEU A 21 2.35 -9.67 8.90
C LEU A 21 1.63 -8.34 9.09
N ALA A 22 0.50 -8.13 8.41
CA ALA A 22 -0.22 -6.86 8.47
C ALA A 22 -0.66 -6.50 9.91
N THR A 23 -1.12 -7.49 10.68
CA THR A 23 -1.47 -7.29 12.10
C THR A 23 -0.24 -7.12 12.99
N MET A 24 0.82 -7.89 12.75
CA MET A 24 2.09 -7.78 13.50
C MET A 24 2.67 -6.37 13.44
N LEU A 25 2.62 -5.71 12.28
CA LEU A 25 3.11 -4.34 12.11
C LEU A 25 2.38 -3.34 13.00
N GLY A 26 1.11 -3.61 13.34
CA GLY A 26 0.31 -2.81 14.27
C GLY A 26 0.94 -2.70 15.67
N ASN A 27 1.65 -3.74 16.12
CA ASN A 27 2.31 -3.76 17.44
C ASN A 27 3.45 -2.74 17.57
N PHE A 28 3.97 -2.25 16.45
CA PHE A 28 5.17 -1.42 16.37
C PHE A 28 4.90 -0.04 15.76
N GLN A 29 3.64 0.33 15.54
CA GLN A 29 3.27 1.69 15.13
C GLN A 29 3.55 2.68 16.26
N ARG A 30 4.28 3.77 15.95
CA ARG A 30 4.59 4.89 16.86
C ARG A 30 4.94 6.14 16.08
N ASP A 31 4.79 7.31 16.69
CA ASP A 31 5.32 8.65 16.35
C ASP A 31 4.98 9.25 14.97
N LEU A 32 4.85 8.41 13.94
CA LEU A 32 4.61 8.76 12.55
C LEU A 32 3.47 7.88 12.02
N PRO A 33 2.46 8.47 11.35
CA PRO A 33 1.39 7.69 10.72
C PRO A 33 1.97 6.68 9.72
N GLY A 34 1.73 5.39 9.98
CA GLY A 34 2.24 4.30 9.16
C GLY A 34 3.77 4.14 9.24
N LYS A 35 4.40 4.34 10.41
CA LYS A 35 5.83 4.05 10.62
C LYS A 35 6.20 2.64 10.12
N MET A 36 5.36 1.67 10.41
CA MET A 36 5.46 0.29 9.91
C MET A 36 4.52 0.10 8.73
N GLN A 37 5.05 -0.32 7.59
CA GLN A 37 4.31 -0.45 6.33
C GLN A 37 4.22 -1.92 5.92
N PHE A 38 3.03 -2.35 5.52
CA PHE A 38 2.85 -3.62 4.84
C PHE A 38 3.03 -3.37 3.35
N GLY A 39 4.10 -3.91 2.77
CA GLY A 39 4.48 -3.68 1.38
C GLY A 39 3.45 -4.24 0.39
N SER A 40 3.48 -3.73 -0.84
CA SER A 40 2.66 -4.25 -1.95
C SER A 40 2.94 -5.74 -2.23
N GLY A 41 2.07 -6.39 -2.99
CA GLY A 41 2.29 -7.77 -3.44
C GLY A 41 3.67 -7.93 -4.05
N TRP A 42 4.51 -8.77 -3.46
CA TRP A 42 5.91 -8.92 -3.86
C TRP A 42 6.11 -10.13 -4.77
N TRP A 43 7.00 -9.97 -5.76
CA TRP A 43 7.43 -11.02 -6.69
C TRP A 43 6.26 -11.75 -7.36
N HIS A 44 5.95 -13.00 -6.96
CA HIS A 44 4.85 -13.75 -7.57
C HIS A 44 3.46 -13.25 -7.13
N LEU A 45 3.40 -12.39 -6.11
CA LEU A 45 2.20 -11.67 -5.69
C LEU A 45 2.03 -10.33 -6.41
N ASP A 46 3.00 -9.89 -7.23
CA ASP A 46 2.89 -8.70 -8.09
C ASP A 46 2.07 -9.00 -9.36
N GLN A 47 0.81 -9.33 -9.13
CA GLN A 47 -0.23 -9.56 -10.12
C GLN A 47 -1.61 -9.22 -9.50
N ARG A 48 -2.67 -9.12 -10.30
CA ARG A 48 -3.98 -8.60 -9.83
C ARG A 48 -4.46 -9.25 -8.53
N ASP A 49 -4.53 -10.56 -8.48
CA ASP A 49 -5.16 -11.28 -7.38
C ASP A 49 -4.32 -11.12 -6.09
N GLY A 50 -2.98 -11.14 -6.21
CA GLY A 50 -2.07 -10.90 -5.09
C GLY A 50 -2.11 -9.46 -4.58
N MET A 51 -2.16 -8.48 -5.49
CA MET A 51 -2.32 -7.06 -5.12
C MET A 51 -3.68 -6.78 -4.48
N GLU A 52 -4.77 -7.32 -5.03
CA GLU A 52 -6.10 -7.16 -4.43
C GLU A 52 -6.17 -7.76 -3.04
N GLU A 53 -5.62 -8.96 -2.84
CA GLU A 53 -5.59 -9.60 -1.53
C GLU A 53 -4.76 -8.77 -0.53
N GLN A 54 -3.56 -8.32 -0.93
CA GLN A 54 -2.70 -7.47 -0.11
C GLN A 54 -3.40 -6.14 0.28
N LEU A 55 -4.04 -5.47 -0.68
CA LEU A 55 -4.80 -4.22 -0.45
C LEU A 55 -5.98 -4.45 0.48
N LYS A 56 -6.74 -5.53 0.28
CA LYS A 56 -7.88 -5.91 1.14
C LYS A 56 -7.40 -6.23 2.56
N THR A 57 -6.32 -6.99 2.73
CA THR A 57 -5.75 -7.25 4.05
C THR A 57 -5.33 -5.96 4.73
N LEU A 58 -4.58 -5.08 4.06
CA LEU A 58 -4.16 -3.81 4.63
C LEU A 58 -5.35 -2.91 5.01
N ALA A 59 -6.41 -2.89 4.20
CA ALA A 59 -7.61 -2.12 4.50
C ALA A 59 -8.37 -2.65 5.73
N ASN A 60 -8.34 -3.95 5.98
CA ASN A 60 -9.04 -4.57 7.10
C ASN A 60 -8.32 -4.38 8.46
N VAL A 61 -6.99 -4.45 8.48
CA VAL A 61 -6.21 -4.47 9.75
C VAL A 61 -5.25 -3.29 9.92
N GLY A 62 -5.18 -2.39 8.95
CA GLY A 62 -4.34 -1.21 8.97
C GLY A 62 -5.04 0.03 8.41
N LEU A 63 -4.27 0.98 7.90
CA LEU A 63 -4.78 2.23 7.32
C LEU A 63 -4.34 2.35 5.87
N LEU A 64 -5.20 1.94 4.95
CA LEU A 64 -4.91 2.01 3.50
C LEU A 64 -4.55 3.42 3.03
N SER A 65 -5.12 4.47 3.65
CA SER A 65 -4.83 5.87 3.34
C SER A 65 -3.35 6.28 3.56
N HIS A 66 -2.62 5.53 4.38
CA HIS A 66 -1.19 5.72 4.67
C HIS A 66 -0.28 4.74 3.91
N PHE A 67 -0.83 3.91 3.03
CA PHE A 67 -0.04 2.96 2.26
C PHE A 67 0.95 3.68 1.33
N VAL A 68 2.22 3.28 1.37
CA VAL A 68 3.29 3.86 0.54
C VAL A 68 3.20 3.45 -0.93
N GLY A 69 2.36 2.47 -1.29
CA GLY A 69 2.05 2.16 -2.67
C GLY A 69 3.02 1.19 -3.34
N MET A 70 3.18 1.37 -4.65
CA MET A 70 3.78 0.40 -5.57
C MET A 70 5.26 0.65 -5.82
N LEU A 71 6.02 -0.42 -6.03
CA LEU A 71 7.36 -0.42 -6.62
C LEU A 71 7.44 -1.50 -7.71
N THR A 72 8.36 -1.36 -8.66
CA THR A 72 8.48 -2.33 -9.76
C THR A 72 9.26 -3.60 -9.43
N ASP A 73 10.20 -3.51 -8.46
CA ASP A 73 11.19 -4.54 -8.12
C ASP A 73 11.84 -5.18 -9.37
N SER A 74 12.11 -4.35 -10.39
CA SER A 74 12.50 -4.82 -11.70
C SER A 74 13.85 -4.29 -12.14
N ARG A 75 14.55 -5.10 -12.93
CA ARG A 75 15.78 -4.73 -13.65
C ARG A 75 15.50 -4.19 -15.06
N SER A 76 14.24 -4.14 -15.48
CA SER A 76 13.82 -3.69 -16.81
C SER A 76 13.34 -2.25 -16.79
N PHE A 77 13.81 -1.44 -17.74
CA PHE A 77 13.26 -0.09 -17.98
C PHE A 77 11.80 -0.12 -18.47
N LEU A 78 11.33 -1.25 -18.99
CA LEU A 78 9.96 -1.43 -19.43
C LEU A 78 9.02 -1.88 -18.29
N SER A 79 9.45 -1.76 -17.04
CA SER A 79 8.68 -2.22 -15.88
C SER A 79 7.72 -1.17 -15.32
N PHE A 80 7.85 0.10 -15.69
CA PHE A 80 6.96 1.18 -15.22
C PHE A 80 5.46 0.96 -15.49
N PRO A 81 5.02 0.24 -16.54
CA PRO A 81 3.62 -0.19 -16.67
C PRO A 81 3.08 -1.01 -15.49
N ARG A 82 3.94 -1.61 -14.63
CA ARG A 82 3.50 -2.22 -13.36
C ARG A 82 2.83 -1.20 -12.44
N HIS A 83 3.29 0.06 -12.44
CA HIS A 83 2.59 1.13 -11.71
C HIS A 83 1.22 1.42 -12.31
N GLU A 84 1.09 1.43 -13.63
CA GLU A 84 -0.22 1.59 -14.27
C GLU A 84 -1.16 0.44 -13.91
N TYR A 85 -0.65 -0.79 -13.95
CA TYR A 85 -1.39 -1.99 -13.59
C TYR A 85 -1.89 -1.93 -12.13
N PHE A 86 -1.00 -1.61 -11.18
CA PHE A 86 -1.37 -1.37 -9.78
C PHE A 86 -2.43 -0.27 -9.63
N ARG A 87 -2.27 0.87 -10.32
CA ARG A 87 -3.20 2.01 -10.24
C ARG A 87 -4.60 1.62 -10.72
N ARG A 88 -4.69 0.85 -11.81
CA ARG A 88 -5.96 0.34 -12.32
C ARG A 88 -6.65 -0.58 -11.31
N ILE A 89 -5.89 -1.48 -10.68
CA ILE A 89 -6.39 -2.39 -9.64
C ILE A 89 -6.90 -1.60 -8.43
N LEU A 90 -6.09 -0.66 -7.92
CA LEU A 90 -6.46 0.20 -6.79
C LEU A 90 -7.73 1.01 -7.08
N CYS A 91 -7.77 1.71 -8.22
CA CYS A 91 -8.94 2.53 -8.59
C CYS A 91 -10.19 1.67 -8.83
N ASN A 92 -10.04 0.47 -9.41
CA ASN A 92 -11.15 -0.46 -9.55
C ASN A 92 -11.68 -0.90 -8.18
N LEU A 93 -10.79 -1.33 -7.26
CA LEU A 93 -11.18 -1.74 -5.91
C LEU A 93 -11.91 -0.62 -5.15
N LEU A 94 -11.35 0.59 -5.16
CA LEU A 94 -11.95 1.75 -4.49
C LEU A 94 -13.29 2.14 -5.13
N GLY A 95 -13.37 2.16 -6.46
CA GLY A 95 -14.60 2.48 -7.19
C GLY A 95 -15.71 1.45 -6.95
N THR A 96 -15.36 0.16 -6.86
CA THR A 96 -16.29 -0.89 -6.47
C THR A 96 -16.81 -0.66 -5.05
N TRP A 97 -15.94 -0.37 -4.08
CA TRP A 97 -16.39 -0.07 -2.71
C TRP A 97 -17.28 1.17 -2.61
N MET A 98 -17.05 2.19 -3.45
CA MET A 98 -17.95 3.36 -3.54
C MET A 98 -19.31 2.94 -4.10
N ALA A 99 -19.33 2.22 -5.22
CA ALA A 99 -20.57 1.79 -5.89
C ALA A 99 -21.41 0.83 -5.03
N GLU A 100 -20.76 0.02 -4.20
CA GLU A 100 -21.41 -0.90 -3.25
C GLU A 100 -21.82 -0.24 -1.94
N GLY A 101 -21.43 1.03 -1.70
CA GLY A 101 -21.73 1.76 -0.48
C GLY A 101 -20.89 1.35 0.74
N PHE A 102 -19.79 0.62 0.53
CA PHE A 102 -18.83 0.29 1.60
C PHE A 102 -18.01 1.49 2.05
N VAL A 103 -17.74 2.43 1.13
CA VAL A 103 -17.13 3.74 1.42
C VAL A 103 -18.02 4.85 0.86
N PRO A 104 -17.90 6.10 1.34
CA PRO A 104 -18.68 7.22 0.81
C PRO A 104 -18.49 7.39 -0.69
N ASP A 105 -19.59 7.69 -1.40
CA ASP A 105 -19.57 8.11 -2.80
C ASP A 105 -19.08 9.57 -2.92
N ASP A 106 -17.82 9.79 -2.51
CA ASP A 106 -17.14 11.07 -2.54
C ASP A 106 -15.85 10.93 -3.38
N ILE A 107 -15.94 11.34 -4.64
CA ILE A 107 -14.84 11.28 -5.60
C ILE A 107 -13.64 12.11 -5.14
N GLU A 108 -13.86 13.22 -4.43
CA GLU A 108 -12.77 14.05 -3.95
C GLU A 108 -12.00 13.34 -2.84
N LEU A 109 -12.72 12.79 -1.85
CA LEU A 109 -12.14 12.04 -0.75
C LEU A 109 -11.38 10.80 -1.25
N ILE A 110 -12.02 9.96 -2.04
CA ILE A 110 -11.46 8.70 -2.52
C ILE A 110 -10.38 8.93 -3.59
N GLY A 111 -10.58 9.92 -4.46
CA GLY A 111 -9.59 10.33 -5.44
C GLY A 111 -8.32 10.88 -4.79
N ASN A 112 -8.45 11.64 -3.69
CA ASN A 112 -7.29 12.12 -2.93
C ASN A 112 -6.56 10.97 -2.20
N LEU A 113 -7.28 9.98 -1.67
CA LEU A 113 -6.67 8.75 -1.14
C LEU A 113 -5.87 8.03 -2.23
N ALA A 114 -6.44 7.82 -3.42
CA ALA A 114 -5.76 7.17 -4.53
C ALA A 114 -4.50 7.94 -4.96
N LYS A 115 -4.59 9.27 -5.12
CA LYS A 115 -3.44 10.13 -5.44
C LYS A 115 -2.31 9.99 -4.42
N ARG A 116 -2.66 9.93 -3.13
CA ARG A 116 -1.68 9.77 -2.04
C ARG A 116 -0.94 8.44 -2.13
N ILE A 117 -1.66 7.34 -2.30
CA ILE A 117 -1.06 6.00 -2.49
C ILE A 117 -0.21 5.93 -3.76
N CYS A 118 -0.61 6.65 -4.81
CA CYS A 118 0.12 6.65 -6.08
C CYS A 118 1.46 7.38 -6.03
N TYR A 119 1.69 8.28 -5.05
CA TYR A 119 2.94 9.04 -4.99
C TYR A 119 3.24 9.68 -3.62
N SER A 120 2.38 10.57 -3.12
CA SER A 120 2.79 11.46 -2.02
C SER A 120 3.12 10.74 -0.72
N ASN A 121 2.43 9.62 -0.42
CA ASN A 121 2.76 8.79 0.74
C ASN A 121 4.19 8.24 0.63
N ALA A 122 4.62 7.75 -0.54
CA ALA A 122 5.99 7.28 -0.75
C ALA A 122 7.00 8.41 -0.62
N ARG A 123 6.73 9.57 -1.25
CA ARG A 123 7.59 10.76 -1.16
C ARG A 123 7.82 11.16 0.30
N ASP A 124 6.74 11.31 1.06
CA ASP A 124 6.81 11.79 2.45
C ASP A 124 7.44 10.73 3.37
N TYR A 125 7.09 9.45 3.17
CA TYR A 125 7.62 8.35 3.96
C TYR A 125 9.12 8.11 3.71
N LEU A 126 9.60 8.24 2.48
CA LEU A 126 11.01 8.03 2.13
C LEU A 126 11.85 9.31 2.23
N GLY A 127 11.23 10.48 2.36
CA GLY A 127 11.93 11.77 2.37
C GLY A 127 12.56 12.07 1.01
N LEU A 128 11.84 11.79 -0.09
CA LEU A 128 12.35 12.05 -1.43
C LEU A 128 12.35 13.56 -1.72
N GLU A 129 13.53 14.12 -1.95
CA GLU A 129 13.68 15.49 -2.45
C GLU A 129 13.37 15.52 -3.95
N ILE A 130 12.45 16.39 -4.35
CA ILE A 130 12.16 16.64 -5.77
C ILE A 130 13.02 17.83 -6.18
N SER A 131 14.07 17.55 -6.96
CA SER A 131 14.91 18.56 -7.61
C SER A 131 14.22 19.21 -8.80
#